data_AF-A0A0A6D0B9-F1
#
_entry.id   AF-A0A0A6D0B9-F1
#
_cell.length_a   1.000
_cell.length_b   1.000
_cell.length_c   1.000
_cell.angle_alpha   90.00
_cell.angle_beta   90.00
_cell.angle_gamma   90.00
#
_symmetry.space_group_name_H-M   'P 1'
#
loop_
_entity.id
_entity.type
_entity.pdbx_description
1 polymer ?
#
loop_
_entity_poly.entity_id
_entity_poly.type
_entity_poly.pdbx_seq_one_letter_code
_entity_poly.pdbx_strand_id
1 'polypeptide(L)'
;MSEIFKFAYTRELFDLAPEKHRVGFLPFGQLWNDSNILSRQLLTARTKPPEGRSDPDMHGQIATEFLNLRLLASRLSEGYELLKELGKFLPSWKDDLPSEAVSAVKNVRTYFNKSQAPLRLLRNKLGFHQDIDLATESVDGIADEELIDYRGRFYATTLFMSAEVLHLRALAILFEVQSSKEALAILAADALRMLGEFYEVCQGYHEWFMETHILPTHSMAHGEKISLAAAPAFDAIVTPFFVNFEKLKQQVDARAANAANALT
;
A
#
# COMPACT_ATOMS: atom_id res chain seq x y z
N MET A 1 -20.44 -1.15 -15.06
CA MET A 1 -20.24 -2.44 -14.37
C MET A 1 -18.76 -2.62 -14.16
N SER A 2 -18.31 -2.81 -12.93
CA SER A 2 -16.91 -3.08 -12.60
C SER A 2 -16.59 -4.53 -12.96
N GLU A 3 -16.14 -4.74 -14.19
CA GLU A 3 -15.72 -6.03 -14.71
C GLU A 3 -14.20 -6.07 -14.75
N ILE A 4 -13.60 -7.22 -14.50
CA ILE A 4 -12.17 -7.43 -14.73
C ILE A 4 -11.99 -8.51 -15.80
N PHE A 5 -10.88 -8.45 -16.53
CA PHE A 5 -10.53 -9.44 -17.54
C PHE A 5 -9.26 -10.15 -17.14
N LYS A 6 -9.30 -11.47 -17.08
CA LYS A 6 -8.09 -12.29 -17.02
C LYS A 6 -7.54 -12.39 -18.44
N PHE A 7 -6.43 -11.70 -18.66
CA PHE A 7 -5.73 -11.74 -19.93
C PHE A 7 -4.41 -12.50 -19.75
N ALA A 8 -4.36 -13.73 -20.28
CA ALA A 8 -3.20 -14.59 -20.16
C ALA A 8 -2.52 -14.75 -21.52
N TYR A 9 -1.22 -14.47 -21.60
CA TYR A 9 -0.38 -14.71 -22.77
C TYR A 9 0.76 -15.65 -22.42
N THR A 10 1.30 -16.34 -23.42
CA THR A 10 2.35 -17.35 -23.20
C THR A 10 3.73 -16.71 -23.06
N ARG A 11 4.70 -17.50 -22.57
CA ARG A 11 6.09 -17.06 -22.45
C ARG A 11 6.69 -16.73 -23.82
N GLU A 12 6.34 -17.49 -24.84
CA GLU A 12 6.82 -17.30 -26.21
C GLU A 12 6.38 -15.94 -26.77
N LEU A 13 5.12 -15.54 -26.52
CA LEU A 13 4.62 -14.22 -26.89
C LEU A 13 5.35 -13.11 -26.13
N PHE A 14 5.55 -13.28 -24.82
CA PHE A 14 6.28 -12.31 -24.01
C PHE A 14 7.71 -12.13 -24.53
N ASP A 15 8.40 -13.22 -24.89
CA ASP A 15 9.79 -13.22 -25.36
C ASP A 15 9.98 -12.59 -26.76
N LEU A 16 8.91 -12.27 -27.50
CA LEU A 16 8.98 -11.45 -28.71
C LEU A 16 9.40 -10.00 -28.40
N ALA A 17 9.11 -9.51 -27.20
CA ALA A 17 9.50 -8.17 -26.78
C ALA A 17 11.02 -8.09 -26.51
N PRO A 18 11.67 -6.95 -26.83
CA PRO A 18 13.08 -6.72 -26.46
C PRO A 18 13.33 -6.97 -24.97
N GLU A 19 14.45 -7.59 -24.64
CA GLU A 19 14.79 -7.97 -23.25
C GLU A 19 14.65 -6.81 -22.26
N LYS A 20 15.15 -5.63 -22.61
CA LYS A 20 15.07 -4.43 -21.78
C LYS A 20 13.62 -4.03 -21.46
N HIS A 21 12.70 -4.20 -22.41
CA HIS A 21 11.29 -3.87 -22.24
C HIS A 21 10.63 -4.89 -21.30
N ARG A 22 10.92 -6.18 -21.49
CA ARG A 22 10.45 -7.27 -20.61
C ARG A 22 10.91 -7.08 -19.16
N VAL A 23 12.19 -6.74 -19.00
CA VAL A 23 12.81 -6.49 -17.70
C VAL A 23 12.20 -5.27 -17.02
N GLY A 24 11.76 -4.25 -17.76
CA GLY A 24 11.03 -3.10 -17.19
C GLY A 24 9.58 -3.43 -16.83
N PHE A 25 8.89 -4.21 -17.68
CA PHE A 25 7.46 -4.53 -17.54
C PHE A 25 7.12 -5.18 -16.20
N LEU A 26 7.91 -6.18 -15.78
CA LEU A 26 7.62 -6.95 -14.56
C LEU A 26 7.82 -6.12 -13.27
N PRO A 27 8.93 -5.39 -13.05
CA PRO A 27 9.10 -4.52 -11.89
C PRO A 27 8.07 -3.38 -11.81
N PHE A 28 7.66 -2.76 -12.92
CA PHE A 28 6.58 -1.77 -12.90
C PHE A 28 5.24 -2.40 -12.51
N GLY A 29 4.97 -3.62 -12.99
CA GLY A 29 3.79 -4.38 -12.57
C GLY A 29 3.82 -4.70 -11.08
N GLN A 30 4.98 -5.12 -10.56
CA GLN A 30 5.16 -5.40 -9.14
C GLN A 30 4.99 -4.13 -8.29
N LEU A 31 5.60 -3.01 -8.70
CA LEU A 31 5.46 -1.72 -8.02
C LEU A 31 3.99 -1.31 -7.90
N TRP A 32 3.23 -1.45 -8.99
CA TRP A 32 1.80 -1.15 -8.98
C TRP A 32 1.01 -2.09 -8.08
N ASN A 33 1.26 -3.40 -8.17
CA ASN A 33 0.59 -4.40 -7.32
C ASN A 33 0.80 -4.10 -5.83
N ASP A 34 2.04 -3.87 -5.42
CA ASP A 34 2.37 -3.57 -4.02
C ASP A 34 1.69 -2.27 -3.56
N SER A 35 1.75 -1.23 -4.40
CA SER A 35 1.11 0.06 -4.13
C SER A 35 -0.41 -0.07 -3.98
N ASN A 36 -1.04 -0.90 -4.82
CA ASN A 36 -2.48 -1.17 -4.77
C ASN A 36 -2.86 -1.96 -3.50
N ILE A 37 -2.08 -2.99 -3.15
CA ILE A 37 -2.31 -3.77 -1.93
C ILE A 37 -2.19 -2.88 -0.68
N LEU A 38 -1.11 -2.12 -0.57
CA LEU A 38 -0.84 -1.24 0.58
C LEU A 38 -1.88 -0.12 0.69
N SER A 39 -2.29 0.48 -0.43
CA SER A 39 -3.33 1.51 -0.43
C SER A 39 -4.70 0.95 -0.03
N ARG A 40 -5.05 -0.27 -0.47
CA ARG A 40 -6.27 -0.95 -0.01
C ARG A 40 -6.22 -1.24 1.48
N GLN A 41 -5.09 -1.76 1.99
CA GLN A 41 -4.90 -2.01 3.43
C GLN A 41 -5.03 -0.71 4.23
N LEU A 42 -4.44 0.39 3.77
CA LEU A 42 -4.59 1.72 4.37
C LEU A 42 -6.06 2.18 4.40
N LEU A 43 -6.77 2.06 3.28
CA LEU A 43 -8.17 2.45 3.20
C LEU A 43 -9.05 1.57 4.10
N THR A 44 -8.81 0.25 4.13
CA THR A 44 -9.55 -0.70 4.96
C THR A 44 -9.29 -0.46 6.45
N ALA A 45 -8.06 -0.10 6.81
CA ALA A 45 -7.74 0.33 8.16
C ALA A 45 -8.62 1.53 8.55
N ARG A 46 -8.91 2.47 7.64
CA ARG A 46 -9.75 3.64 7.91
C ARG A 46 -11.26 3.40 7.84
N THR A 47 -11.72 2.28 7.28
CA THR A 47 -13.15 1.95 7.19
C THR A 47 -13.77 1.78 8.57
N LYS A 48 -14.77 2.58 8.92
CA LYS A 48 -15.43 2.52 10.23
C LYS A 48 -16.53 1.46 10.22
N PRO A 49 -16.59 0.56 11.22
CA PRO A 49 -17.73 -0.33 11.36
C PRO A 49 -19.01 0.47 11.70
N PRO A 50 -20.21 -0.03 11.33
CA PRO A 50 -21.49 0.65 11.58
C PRO A 50 -21.73 1.04 13.05
N GLU A 51 -21.28 0.19 13.97
CA GLU A 51 -21.41 0.39 15.43
C GLU A 51 -20.40 1.38 16.03
N GLY A 52 -19.46 1.89 15.21
CA GLY A 52 -18.34 2.71 15.70
C GLY A 52 -17.20 1.86 16.27
N ARG A 53 -16.12 2.53 16.70
CA ARG A 53 -14.93 1.86 17.25
C ARG A 53 -14.80 2.12 18.74
N SER A 54 -14.39 1.09 19.47
CA SER A 54 -13.87 1.24 20.83
C SER A 54 -12.51 1.95 20.80
N ASP A 55 -12.07 2.52 21.93
CA ASP A 55 -10.74 3.16 22.01
C ASP A 55 -9.60 2.17 21.68
N PRO A 56 -9.58 0.91 22.17
CA PRO A 56 -8.58 -0.07 21.74
C PRO A 56 -8.58 -0.29 20.22
N ASP A 57 -9.76 -0.44 19.61
CA ASP A 57 -9.84 -0.64 18.15
C ASP A 57 -9.43 0.61 17.36
N MET A 58 -9.61 1.80 17.93
CA MET A 58 -9.09 3.05 17.37
C MET A 58 -7.56 3.08 17.46
N HIS A 59 -6.95 2.66 18.56
CA HIS A 59 -5.49 2.55 18.65
C HIS A 59 -4.92 1.51 17.69
N GLY A 60 -5.55 0.33 17.58
CA GLY A 60 -5.21 -0.68 16.58
C GLY A 60 -5.37 -0.18 15.14
N GLN A 61 -6.36 0.69 14.89
CA GLN A 61 -6.50 1.41 13.62
C GLN A 61 -5.26 2.21 13.30
N ILE A 62 -4.88 3.10 14.22
CA ILE A 62 -3.85 4.11 14.02
C ILE A 62 -2.50 3.39 13.80
N ALA A 63 -2.22 2.36 14.59
CA ALA A 63 -1.03 1.52 14.42
C ALA A 63 -1.00 0.86 13.02
N THR A 64 -2.12 0.26 12.59
CA THR A 64 -2.23 -0.38 11.27
C THR A 64 -2.08 0.63 10.13
N GLU A 65 -2.73 1.77 10.24
CA GLU A 65 -2.64 2.88 9.29
C GLU A 65 -1.21 3.38 9.15
N PHE A 66 -0.54 3.62 10.28
CA PHE A 66 0.82 4.14 10.29
C PHE A 66 1.84 3.14 9.75
N LEU A 67 1.70 1.85 10.08
CA LEU A 67 2.50 0.78 9.47
C LEU A 67 2.33 0.76 7.95
N ASN A 68 1.10 0.79 7.44
CA ASN A 68 0.84 0.81 5.99
C ASN A 68 1.44 2.04 5.31
N LEU A 69 1.38 3.21 5.95
CA LEU A 69 2.03 4.42 5.41
C LEU A 69 3.56 4.29 5.36
N ARG A 70 4.20 3.66 6.37
CA ARG A 70 5.64 3.38 6.35
C ARG A 70 6.04 2.43 5.23
N LEU A 71 5.29 1.34 5.06
CA LEU A 71 5.50 0.38 3.98
C LEU A 71 5.31 1.04 2.62
N LEU A 72 4.23 1.81 2.46
CA LEU A 72 3.92 2.50 1.22
C LEU A 72 4.96 3.57 0.88
N ALA A 73 5.36 4.43 1.82
CA ALA A 73 6.40 5.42 1.58
C ALA A 73 7.74 4.78 1.16
N SER A 74 8.08 3.65 1.76
CA SER A 74 9.26 2.88 1.40
C SER A 74 9.14 2.32 -0.02
N ARG A 75 7.99 1.72 -0.35
CA ARG A 75 7.75 1.17 -1.68
C ARG A 75 7.73 2.22 -2.78
N LEU A 76 7.12 3.38 -2.53
CA LEU A 76 7.13 4.52 -3.46
C LEU A 76 8.53 5.10 -3.62
N SER A 77 9.36 5.08 -2.57
CA SER A 77 10.77 5.49 -2.68
C SER A 77 11.56 4.54 -3.57
N GLU A 78 11.36 3.21 -3.45
CA GLU A 78 11.93 2.23 -4.38
C GLU A 78 11.41 2.42 -5.80
N GLY A 79 10.12 2.73 -5.96
CA GLY A 79 9.54 3.08 -7.24
C GLY A 79 10.23 4.29 -7.89
N TYR A 80 10.56 5.31 -7.11
CA TYR A 80 11.32 6.46 -7.61
C TYR A 80 12.73 6.07 -8.09
N GLU A 81 13.42 5.16 -7.37
CA GLU A 81 14.70 4.63 -7.85
C GLU A 81 14.54 3.84 -9.14
N LEU A 82 13.50 3.00 -9.26
CA LEU A 82 13.16 2.30 -10.51
C LEU A 82 12.92 3.29 -11.66
N LEU A 83 12.25 4.43 -11.40
CA LEU A 83 12.02 5.46 -12.41
C LEU A 83 13.29 6.15 -12.89
N LYS A 84 14.37 6.22 -12.10
CA LYS A 84 15.66 6.71 -12.60
C LYS A 84 16.22 5.80 -13.68
N GLU A 85 15.93 4.51 -13.57
CA GLU A 85 16.37 3.47 -14.49
C GLU A 85 15.47 3.31 -15.72
N LEU A 86 14.36 4.06 -15.81
CA LEU A 86 13.40 3.98 -16.92
C LEU A 86 14.07 4.07 -18.30
N GLY A 87 15.05 4.95 -18.47
CA GLY A 87 15.79 5.10 -19.73
C GLY A 87 16.65 3.89 -20.11
N LYS A 88 16.99 3.01 -19.17
CA LYS A 88 17.66 1.73 -19.47
C LYS A 88 16.68 0.71 -20.03
N PHE A 89 15.42 0.73 -19.57
CA PHE A 89 14.36 -0.14 -20.07
C PHE A 89 13.78 0.38 -21.39
N LEU A 90 13.61 1.69 -21.52
CA LEU A 90 13.01 2.34 -22.68
C LEU A 90 13.71 3.69 -22.92
N PRO A 91 14.77 3.76 -23.74
CA PRO A 91 15.50 5.01 -24.00
C PRO A 91 14.63 6.13 -24.57
N SER A 92 13.64 5.77 -25.39
CA SER A 92 12.66 6.64 -26.05
C SER A 92 11.40 6.90 -25.23
N TRP A 93 11.41 6.65 -23.91
CA TRP A 93 10.21 6.73 -23.07
C TRP A 93 9.47 8.07 -23.11
N LYS A 94 10.15 9.18 -23.44
CA LYS A 94 9.52 10.49 -23.56
C LYS A 94 8.64 10.62 -24.81
N ASP A 95 8.96 9.85 -25.84
CA ASP A 95 8.29 9.87 -27.13
C ASP A 95 7.29 8.71 -27.24
N ASP A 96 7.61 7.59 -26.61
CA ASP A 96 6.84 6.35 -26.70
C ASP A 96 5.71 6.22 -25.66
N LEU A 97 5.86 6.83 -24.47
CA LEU A 97 4.83 6.76 -23.42
C LEU A 97 3.79 7.87 -23.58
N PRO A 98 2.54 7.65 -23.08
CA PRO A 98 1.53 8.69 -23.01
C PRO A 98 2.01 9.94 -22.28
N SER A 99 1.50 11.11 -22.69
CA SER A 99 1.93 12.41 -22.15
C SER A 99 1.72 12.54 -20.64
N GLU A 100 0.67 11.89 -20.14
CA GLU A 100 0.27 11.78 -18.76
C GLU A 100 1.33 11.01 -17.96
N ALA A 101 1.77 9.86 -18.47
CA ALA A 101 2.84 9.07 -17.86
C ALA A 101 4.16 9.86 -17.85
N VAL A 102 4.49 10.57 -18.94
CA VAL A 102 5.71 11.40 -19.02
C VAL A 102 5.67 12.53 -17.99
N SER A 103 4.52 13.21 -17.85
CA SER A 103 4.28 14.24 -16.84
C SER A 103 4.42 13.66 -15.43
N ALA A 104 3.84 12.49 -15.18
CA ALA A 104 3.89 11.83 -13.89
C ALA A 104 5.33 11.42 -13.49
N VAL A 105 6.14 10.92 -14.43
CA VAL A 105 7.58 10.67 -14.18
C VAL A 105 8.27 11.96 -13.70
N LYS A 106 7.99 13.11 -14.33
CA LYS A 106 8.56 14.39 -13.92
C LYS A 106 8.08 14.80 -12.54
N ASN A 107 6.80 14.65 -12.22
CA ASN A 107 6.22 14.99 -10.93
C ASN A 107 6.81 14.16 -9.80
N VAL A 108 6.89 12.83 -9.98
CA VAL A 108 7.50 11.91 -9.01
C VAL A 108 8.97 12.27 -8.78
N ARG A 109 9.75 12.45 -9.85
CA ARG A 109 11.16 12.82 -9.71
C ARG A 109 11.34 14.16 -9.00
N THR A 110 10.53 15.15 -9.34
CA THR A 110 10.56 16.48 -8.71
C THR A 110 10.23 16.39 -7.22
N TYR A 111 9.25 15.58 -6.86
CA TYR A 111 8.86 15.37 -5.47
C TYR A 111 9.97 14.69 -4.66
N PHE A 112 10.46 13.52 -5.08
CA PHE A 112 11.46 12.77 -4.30
C PHE A 112 12.85 13.42 -4.30
N ASN A 113 13.16 14.31 -5.25
CA ASN A 113 14.38 15.12 -5.21
C ASN A 113 14.40 16.09 -4.02
N LYS A 114 13.25 16.49 -3.47
CA LYS A 114 13.18 17.35 -2.29
C LYS A 114 13.54 16.53 -1.05
N SER A 115 14.55 16.96 -0.30
CA SER A 115 14.96 16.31 0.95
C SER A 115 13.84 16.32 2.00
N GLN A 116 13.03 17.37 1.99
CA GLN A 116 11.90 17.60 2.91
C GLN A 116 10.56 17.03 2.41
N ALA A 117 10.57 16.17 1.39
CA ALA A 117 9.36 15.49 0.97
C ALA A 117 8.85 14.56 2.09
N PRO A 118 7.59 14.67 2.54
CA PRO A 118 7.05 13.88 3.66
C PRO A 118 7.30 12.37 3.58
N LEU A 119 7.07 11.74 2.42
CA LEU A 119 7.31 10.30 2.24
C LEU A 119 8.80 9.94 2.34
N ARG A 120 9.69 10.83 1.87
CA ARG A 120 11.14 10.65 1.96
C ARG A 120 11.64 10.80 3.39
N LEU A 121 11.11 11.79 4.12
CA LEU A 121 11.39 11.97 5.55
C LEU A 121 10.95 10.75 6.34
N LEU A 122 9.71 10.29 6.15
CA LEU A 122 9.21 9.08 6.81
C LEU A 122 10.12 7.89 6.52
N ARG A 123 10.44 7.60 5.25
CA ARG A 123 11.29 6.47 4.87
C ARG A 123 12.66 6.54 5.55
N ASN A 124 13.29 7.71 5.58
CA ASN A 124 14.66 7.86 6.07
C ASN A 124 14.75 7.90 7.61
N LYS A 125 13.73 8.46 8.28
CA LYS A 125 13.77 8.74 9.72
C LYS A 125 12.94 7.78 10.57
N LEU A 126 11.85 7.24 10.01
CA LEU A 126 10.86 6.43 10.73
C LEU A 126 10.43 5.15 9.98
N GLY A 127 11.01 4.86 8.81
CA GLY A 127 10.60 3.74 7.95
C GLY A 127 11.01 2.40 8.56
N PHE A 128 12.32 2.17 8.66
CA PHE A 128 12.92 0.94 9.21
C PHE A 128 14.23 1.18 9.98
N HIS A 129 14.68 2.43 10.07
CA HIS A 129 15.82 2.83 10.88
C HIS A 129 15.30 3.63 12.06
N GLN A 130 15.89 3.40 13.24
CA GLN A 130 15.58 4.15 14.45
C GLN A 130 16.52 5.35 14.53
N ASP A 131 15.97 6.55 14.41
CA ASP A 131 16.70 7.79 14.72
C ASP A 131 16.61 8.02 16.23
N ILE A 132 17.70 7.70 16.95
CA ILE A 132 17.72 7.74 18.41
C ILE A 132 17.56 9.16 18.95
N ASP A 133 18.09 10.15 18.25
CA ASP A 133 17.98 11.55 18.68
C ASP A 133 16.52 12.00 18.58
N LEU A 134 15.88 11.71 17.45
CA LEU A 134 14.46 12.00 17.26
C LEU A 134 13.57 11.20 18.23
N ALA A 135 13.90 9.94 18.50
CA ALA A 135 13.17 9.14 19.49
C ALA A 135 13.31 9.74 20.89
N THR A 136 14.51 10.16 21.27
CA THR A 136 14.77 10.81 22.58
C THR A 136 13.94 12.09 22.72
N GLU A 137 13.97 12.96 21.70
CA GLU A 137 13.14 14.18 21.67
C GLU A 137 11.64 13.87 21.76
N SER A 138 11.21 12.78 21.13
CA SER A 138 9.80 12.38 21.12
C SER A 138 9.32 11.88 22.48
N VAL A 139 10.16 11.17 23.25
CA VAL A 139 9.79 10.61 24.57
C VAL A 139 9.39 11.71 25.54
N ASP A 140 10.14 12.82 25.59
CA ASP A 140 9.91 13.92 26.54
C ASP A 140 8.56 14.61 26.34
N GLY A 141 7.96 14.46 25.16
CA GLY A 141 6.66 15.04 24.81
C GLY A 141 5.45 14.13 25.00
N ILE A 142 5.64 12.88 25.44
CA ILE A 142 4.54 11.91 25.61
C ILE A 142 3.86 12.14 26.97
N ALA A 143 2.55 12.34 26.97
CA ALA A 143 1.78 12.45 28.20
C ALA A 143 1.54 11.07 28.84
N ASP A 144 1.41 11.01 30.17
CA ASP A 144 1.21 9.74 30.90
C ASP A 144 -0.03 8.99 30.40
N GLU A 145 -1.11 9.70 30.05
CA GLU A 145 -2.33 9.12 29.51
C GLU A 145 -2.19 8.51 28.10
N GLU A 146 -1.11 8.82 27.38
CA GLU A 146 -0.82 8.25 26.06
C GLU A 146 0.00 6.95 26.14
N LEU A 147 0.61 6.65 27.29
CA LEU A 147 1.40 5.44 27.53
C LEU A 147 0.49 4.22 27.81
N ILE A 148 -0.19 3.76 26.75
CA ILE A 148 -1.15 2.66 26.82
C ILE A 148 -0.58 1.42 26.13
N ASP A 149 -0.65 0.26 26.78
CA ASP A 149 -0.38 -1.04 26.18
C ASP A 149 -1.58 -1.97 26.37
N TYR A 150 -2.01 -2.61 25.30
CA TYR A 150 -3.02 -3.66 25.35
C TYR A 150 -2.32 -5.01 25.36
N ARG A 151 -2.45 -5.77 26.45
CA ARG A 151 -1.80 -7.08 26.60
C ARG A 151 -2.83 -8.19 26.55
N GLY A 152 -2.79 -8.94 25.46
CA GLY A 152 -3.62 -10.12 25.28
C GLY A 152 -2.96 -11.38 25.83
N ARG A 153 -3.77 -12.41 26.09
CA ARG A 153 -3.25 -13.76 26.37
C ARG A 153 -2.52 -14.36 25.15
N PHE A 154 -2.87 -13.90 23.95
CA PHE A 154 -2.27 -14.33 22.68
C PHE A 154 -1.48 -13.17 22.06
N TYR A 155 -0.42 -13.48 21.32
CA TYR A 155 0.38 -12.47 20.64
C TYR A 155 -0.47 -11.61 19.68
N ALA A 156 -1.45 -12.23 19.00
CA ALA A 156 -2.35 -11.57 18.07
C ALA A 156 -3.43 -10.69 18.74
N THR A 157 -3.46 -10.62 20.06
CA THR A 157 -4.31 -9.69 20.82
C THR A 157 -3.49 -8.72 21.67
N THR A 158 -2.21 -8.52 21.34
CA THR A 158 -1.32 -7.58 22.02
C THR A 158 -0.99 -6.39 21.10
N LEU A 159 -1.08 -5.18 21.63
CA LEU A 159 -0.68 -3.93 20.97
C LEU A 159 0.11 -3.08 21.95
N PHE A 160 1.37 -2.80 21.61
CA PHE A 160 2.21 -1.86 22.35
C PHE A 160 1.98 -0.45 21.81
N MET A 161 0.82 0.14 22.13
CA MET A 161 0.44 1.45 21.59
C MET A 161 1.38 2.56 22.08
N SER A 162 1.97 2.41 23.27
CA SER A 162 3.01 3.32 23.78
C SER A 162 4.21 3.46 22.80
N ALA A 163 4.62 2.37 22.16
CA ALA A 163 5.68 2.38 21.15
C ALA A 163 5.24 3.07 19.85
N GLU A 164 3.96 2.95 19.47
CA GLU A 164 3.42 3.66 18.32
C GLU A 164 3.29 5.17 18.59
N VAL A 165 2.88 5.56 19.80
CA VAL A 165 2.81 6.98 20.23
C VAL A 165 4.16 7.67 20.07
N LEU A 166 5.26 6.99 20.42
CA LEU A 166 6.61 7.50 20.20
C LEU A 166 6.83 7.89 18.73
N HIS A 167 6.49 7.00 17.80
CA HIS A 167 6.69 7.26 16.37
C HIS A 167 5.70 8.29 15.80
N LEU A 168 4.48 8.34 16.32
CA LEU A 168 3.48 9.33 15.96
C LEU A 168 3.89 10.73 16.42
N ARG A 169 4.52 10.85 17.59
CA ARG A 169 5.11 12.10 18.09
C ARG A 169 6.32 12.51 17.26
N ALA A 170 7.21 11.57 16.97
CA ALA A 170 8.35 11.79 16.08
C ALA A 170 7.92 12.30 14.70
N LEU A 171 6.81 11.77 14.16
CA LEU A 171 6.25 12.25 12.90
C LEU A 171 5.77 13.71 12.98
N ALA A 172 5.14 14.10 14.09
CA ALA A 172 4.70 15.48 14.31
C ALA A 172 5.89 16.45 14.39
N ILE A 173 6.94 16.07 15.12
CA ILE A 173 8.21 16.84 15.20
C ILE A 173 8.83 16.98 13.81
N LEU A 174 8.95 15.88 13.06
CA LEU A 174 9.54 15.89 11.71
C LEU A 174 8.82 16.82 10.73
N PHE A 175 7.51 16.98 10.88
CA PHE A 175 6.71 17.84 10.02
C PHE A 175 6.44 19.22 10.63
N GLU A 176 7.03 19.50 11.79
CA GLU A 176 6.89 20.78 12.52
C GLU A 176 5.42 21.14 12.79
N VAL A 177 4.59 20.13 13.09
CA VAL A 177 3.16 20.29 13.41
C VAL A 177 2.87 19.92 14.86
N GLN A 178 1.80 20.49 15.40
CA GLN A 178 1.46 20.35 16.82
C GLN A 178 0.79 19.02 17.18
N SER A 179 0.31 18.27 16.18
CA SER A 179 -0.47 17.06 16.41
C SER A 179 -0.03 15.92 15.51
N SER A 180 0.16 14.73 16.09
CA SER A 180 0.37 13.50 15.33
C SER A 180 -0.76 13.19 14.35
N LYS A 181 -1.99 13.61 14.66
CA LYS A 181 -3.14 13.47 13.76
C LYS A 181 -2.97 14.32 12.50
N GLU A 182 -2.51 15.55 12.65
CA GLU A 182 -2.21 16.44 11.52
C GLU A 182 -1.06 15.86 10.69
N ALA A 183 0.00 15.38 11.35
CA ALA A 183 1.14 14.77 10.70
C ALA A 183 0.76 13.53 9.87
N LEU A 184 -0.08 12.64 10.43
CA LEU A 184 -0.65 11.49 9.71
C LEU A 184 -1.52 11.92 8.53
N ALA A 185 -2.33 12.97 8.68
CA ALA A 185 -3.18 13.48 7.61
C ALA A 185 -2.35 14.02 6.44
N ILE A 186 -1.29 14.80 6.73
CA ILE A 186 -0.32 15.27 5.73
C ILE A 186 0.29 14.08 5.00
N LEU A 187 0.81 13.11 5.74
CA LEU A 187 1.47 11.94 5.18
C LEU A 187 0.55 11.14 4.26
N ALA A 188 -0.68 10.90 4.68
CA ALA A 188 -1.65 10.13 3.91
C ALA A 188 -2.10 10.87 2.65
N ALA A 189 -2.34 12.18 2.73
CA ALA A 189 -2.67 12.99 1.55
C ALA A 189 -1.53 12.93 0.53
N ASP A 190 -0.29 13.02 1.00
CA ASP A 190 0.88 12.99 0.15
C ASP A 190 1.14 11.60 -0.46
N ALA A 191 0.90 10.55 0.31
CA ALA A 191 0.92 9.16 -0.17
C ALA A 191 -0.12 8.93 -1.28
N LEU A 192 -1.36 9.37 -1.08
CA LEU A 192 -2.44 9.24 -2.07
C LEU A 192 -2.14 10.02 -3.36
N ARG A 193 -1.60 11.24 -3.22
CA ARG A 193 -1.16 12.04 -4.37
C ARG A 193 -0.07 11.33 -5.17
N MET A 194 0.96 10.80 -4.49
CA MET A 194 2.03 10.05 -5.16
C MET A 194 1.58 8.73 -5.74
N LEU A 195 0.65 8.02 -5.10
CA LEU A 195 0.01 6.84 -5.67
C LEU A 195 -0.63 7.15 -7.04
N GLY A 196 -1.30 8.29 -7.18
CA GLY A 196 -1.86 8.74 -8.46
C GLY A 196 -0.79 8.90 -9.54
N GLU A 197 0.31 9.59 -9.24
CA GLU A 197 1.40 9.73 -10.23
C GLU A 197 2.04 8.38 -10.57
N PHE A 198 2.27 7.51 -9.58
CA PHE A 198 2.83 6.18 -9.83
C PHE A 198 1.87 5.29 -10.64
N TYR A 199 0.56 5.43 -10.43
CA TYR A 199 -0.45 4.76 -11.27
C TYR A 199 -0.27 5.15 -12.73
N GLU A 200 -0.24 6.45 -13.04
CA GLU A 200 -0.10 6.94 -14.42
C GLU A 200 1.18 6.40 -15.08
N VAL A 201 2.30 6.37 -14.35
CA VAL A 201 3.55 5.82 -14.91
C VAL A 201 3.47 4.31 -15.12
N CYS A 202 3.01 3.55 -14.13
CA CYS A 202 2.96 2.10 -14.23
C CYS A 202 1.96 1.66 -15.30
N GLN A 203 0.78 2.28 -15.33
CA GLN A 203 -0.26 2.04 -16.32
C GLN A 203 0.23 2.41 -17.72
N GLY A 204 0.79 3.61 -17.90
CA GLY A 204 1.30 4.04 -19.21
C GLY A 204 2.41 3.14 -19.75
N TYR A 205 3.31 2.65 -18.89
CA TYR A 205 4.32 1.67 -19.31
C TYR A 205 3.70 0.32 -19.68
N HIS A 206 2.72 -0.16 -18.90
CA HIS A 206 2.03 -1.42 -19.15
C HIS A 206 1.23 -1.38 -20.45
N GLU A 207 0.43 -0.33 -20.66
CA GLU A 207 -0.34 -0.11 -21.88
C GLU A 207 0.56 -0.06 -23.10
N TRP A 208 1.60 0.78 -23.07
CA TRP A 208 2.59 0.86 -24.14
C TRP A 208 3.21 -0.51 -24.44
N PHE A 209 3.62 -1.26 -23.41
CA PHE A 209 4.23 -2.58 -23.61
C PHE A 209 3.24 -3.55 -24.27
N MET A 210 2.00 -3.58 -23.78
CA MET A 210 0.95 -4.46 -24.29
C MET A 210 0.60 -4.12 -25.73
N GLU A 211 0.35 -2.85 -26.04
CA GLU A 211 0.01 -2.35 -27.37
C GLU A 211 1.13 -2.56 -28.38
N THR A 212 2.38 -2.41 -27.95
CA THR A 212 3.53 -2.54 -28.85
C THR A 212 3.90 -3.99 -29.12
N HIS A 213 3.88 -4.85 -28.10
CA HIS A 213 4.50 -6.19 -28.18
C HIS A 213 3.50 -7.35 -28.14
N ILE A 214 2.38 -7.22 -27.44
CA ILE A 214 1.45 -8.34 -27.19
C ILE A 214 0.22 -8.25 -28.07
N LEU A 215 -0.52 -7.15 -28.00
CA LEU A 215 -1.81 -6.97 -28.67
C LEU A 215 -1.77 -7.08 -30.20
N PRO A 216 -0.68 -6.74 -30.92
CA PRO A 216 -0.61 -6.95 -32.36
C PRO A 216 -0.69 -8.43 -32.78
N THR A 217 -0.33 -9.34 -31.87
CA THR A 217 -0.33 -10.80 -32.14
C THR A 217 -1.32 -11.58 -31.28
N HIS A 218 -1.75 -11.01 -30.15
CA HIS A 218 -2.66 -11.63 -29.20
C HIS A 218 -3.68 -10.60 -28.72
N SER A 219 -4.82 -10.50 -29.42
CA SER A 219 -5.82 -9.48 -29.15
C SER A 219 -6.55 -9.67 -27.82
N MET A 220 -7.13 -8.59 -27.27
CA MET A 220 -7.94 -8.59 -26.04
C MET A 220 -9.15 -9.54 -26.08
N ALA A 221 -9.57 -10.02 -27.25
CA ALA A 221 -10.63 -11.01 -27.40
C ALA A 221 -10.32 -12.36 -26.74
N HIS A 222 -9.05 -12.62 -26.42
CA HIS A 222 -8.61 -13.79 -25.65
C HIS A 222 -8.79 -13.62 -24.14
N GLY A 223 -9.27 -12.46 -23.68
CA GLY A 223 -9.54 -12.20 -22.28
C GLY A 223 -10.77 -12.94 -21.74
N GLU A 224 -10.62 -13.58 -20.59
CA GLU A 224 -11.72 -14.19 -19.84
C GLU A 224 -12.34 -13.15 -18.91
N LYS A 225 -13.60 -12.81 -19.12
CA LYS A 225 -14.34 -11.88 -18.26
C LYS A 225 -14.62 -12.51 -16.90
N ILE A 226 -14.27 -11.81 -15.83
CA ILE A 226 -14.55 -12.20 -14.46
C ILE A 226 -15.56 -11.22 -13.86
N SER A 227 -16.66 -11.78 -13.33
CA SER A 227 -17.69 -11.03 -12.64
C SER A 227 -17.24 -10.64 -11.24
N LEU A 228 -17.43 -9.37 -10.87
CA LEU A 228 -17.27 -8.88 -9.50
C LEU A 228 -18.60 -8.81 -8.73
N ALA A 229 -19.68 -9.42 -9.23
CA ALA A 229 -21.00 -9.32 -8.61
C ALA A 229 -21.05 -9.84 -7.16
N ALA A 230 -20.17 -10.78 -6.79
CA ALA A 230 -20.06 -11.32 -5.44
C ALA A 230 -18.98 -10.62 -4.58
N ALA A 231 -18.25 -9.64 -5.13
CA ALA A 231 -17.23 -8.93 -4.37
C ALA A 231 -17.90 -8.00 -3.33
N PRO A 232 -17.41 -7.96 -2.08
CA PRO A 232 -17.94 -7.05 -1.07
C PRO A 232 -17.70 -5.60 -1.49
N ALA A 233 -18.63 -4.72 -1.12
CA ALA A 233 -18.42 -3.29 -1.22
C ALA A 233 -17.25 -2.88 -0.31
N PHE A 234 -16.45 -1.90 -0.75
CA PHE A 234 -15.22 -1.53 -0.05
C PHE A 234 -15.48 -1.07 1.40
N ASP A 235 -16.54 -0.30 1.60
CA ASP A 235 -17.00 0.21 2.89
C ASP A 235 -17.59 -0.87 3.80
N ALA A 236 -17.91 -2.05 3.26
CA ALA A 236 -18.32 -3.21 4.03
C ALA A 236 -17.12 -4.03 4.56
N ILE A 237 -15.89 -3.73 4.11
CA ILE A 237 -14.68 -4.43 4.54
C ILE A 237 -14.12 -3.72 5.78
N VAL A 238 -14.23 -4.38 6.93
CA VAL A 238 -13.62 -3.94 8.19
C VAL A 238 -12.60 -4.99 8.64
N THR A 239 -11.40 -4.54 9.01
CA THR A 239 -10.37 -5.40 9.61
C THR A 239 -10.17 -5.00 11.06
N PRO A 240 -10.79 -5.70 12.03
CA PRO A 240 -10.56 -5.41 13.44
C PRO A 240 -9.12 -5.75 13.81
N PHE A 241 -8.49 -4.93 14.64
CA PHE A 241 -7.15 -5.23 15.14
C PHE A 241 -7.20 -6.38 16.15
N PHE A 242 -8.11 -6.31 17.12
CA PHE A 242 -8.30 -7.36 18.10
C PHE A 242 -9.32 -8.40 17.61
N VAL A 243 -8.90 -9.66 17.55
CA VAL A 243 -9.73 -10.77 17.12
C VAL A 243 -10.13 -11.65 18.31
N ASN A 244 -11.42 -12.00 18.42
CA ASN A 244 -11.89 -12.97 19.39
C ASN A 244 -11.60 -14.41 18.91
N PHE A 245 -10.49 -14.97 19.38
CA PHE A 245 -10.05 -16.32 19.02
C PHE A 245 -10.96 -17.45 19.53
N GLU A 246 -11.71 -17.24 20.60
CA GLU A 246 -12.67 -18.24 21.10
C GLU A 246 -13.85 -18.38 20.15
N LYS A 247 -14.40 -17.26 19.70
CA LYS A 247 -15.46 -17.23 18.69
C LYS A 247 -14.98 -17.83 17.37
N LEU A 248 -13.74 -17.53 16.96
CA LEU A 248 -13.14 -18.12 15.77
C LEU A 248 -13.05 -19.65 15.89
N LYS A 249 -12.56 -20.15 17.03
CA LYS A 249 -12.48 -21.59 17.29
C LYS A 249 -13.86 -22.26 17.22
N GLN A 250 -14.86 -21.69 17.89
CA GLN A 250 -16.24 -22.20 17.84
C GLN A 250 -16.78 -22.29 16.40
N GLN A 251 -16.49 -21.30 15.56
CA GLN A 251 -16.90 -21.30 14.15
C GLN A 251 -16.19 -22.38 13.32
N VAL A 252 -14.90 -22.59 13.56
CA VAL A 252 -14.11 -23.65 12.90
C VAL A 252 -14.63 -25.03 13.31
N ASP A 253 -14.82 -25.26 14.61
CA ASP A 253 -15.32 -26.53 15.15
C ASP A 253 -16.73 -26.85 14.59
N ALA A 254 -17.62 -25.85 14.50
CA ALA A 254 -18.94 -26.03 13.92
C ALA A 254 -18.91 -26.37 12.40
N ARG A 255 -17.99 -25.75 11.64
CA ARG A 255 -17.82 -26.07 10.21
C ARG A 255 -17.30 -27.49 10.01
N ALA A 256 -16.36 -27.94 10.84
CA ALA A 256 -15.84 -29.29 10.79
C ALA A 256 -16.92 -30.33 11.09
N ALA A 257 -17.78 -30.08 12.08
CA ALA A 257 -18.92 -30.95 12.40
C ALA A 257 -19.93 -31.04 11.23
N ASN A 258 -20.27 -29.91 10.61
CA ASN A 258 -21.19 -29.88 9.47
C ASN A 258 -20.62 -30.60 8.23
N ALA A 259 -19.32 -30.46 7.97
CA ALA A 259 -18.66 -31.17 6.88
C ALA A 259 -18.64 -32.69 7.11
N ALA A 260 -18.44 -33.13 8.36
CA ALA A 260 -18.49 -34.55 8.71
C ALA A 260 -19.90 -35.15 8.49
N ASN A 261 -20.95 -34.41 8.85
CA ASN A 261 -22.35 -34.84 8.66
C ASN A 261 -22.78 -34.85 7.19
N ALA A 262 -22.15 -34.06 6.31
CA ALA A 262 -22.46 -34.05 4.88
C ALA A 262 -21.88 -35.26 4.11
N LEU A 263 -20.97 -36.01 4.75
CA LEU A 263 -20.30 -37.18 4.17
C LEU A 263 -20.92 -38.52 4.64
N THR A 264 -21.88 -38.48 5.56
CA THR A 264 -22.63 -39.64 6.09
C THR A 264 -24.02 -39.71 5.49
#